data_AF-W6L484-F1
#
_entry.id   AF-W6L484-F1
#
_cell.length_a   1.000
_cell.length_b   1.000
_cell.length_c   1.000
_cell.angle_alpha   90.00
_cell.angle_beta   90.00
_cell.angle_gamma   90.00
#
_symmetry.space_group_name_H-M   'P 1'
#
loop_
_entity.id
_entity.type
_entity.pdbx_description
1 polymer ?
#
loop_
_entity_poly.entity_id
_entity_poly.type
_entity_poly.pdbx_seq_one_letter_code
_entity_poly.pdbx_strand_id
1 'polypeptide(L)'
;MQKSLIPGHNNNRHLSSEEIENNIGGLPVTENRIQEIFDALDVDHSGAASIDVVKDFYTSLEHYGLVMSEKEIDGFVRKFGNTHKEALTFDEFACLILTVAQW
;
A
#
# COMPACT_ATOMS: atom_id res chain seq x y z
N MET A 1 -34.83 4.98 -11.35
CA MET A 1 -33.65 5.59 -10.72
C MET A 1 -33.09 4.58 -9.73
N GLN A 2 -31.94 3.95 -10.04
CA GLN A 2 -31.29 2.98 -9.16
C GLN A 2 -30.68 3.71 -7.97
N LYS A 3 -31.14 3.42 -6.76
CA LYS A 3 -30.52 3.91 -5.52
C LYS A 3 -29.19 3.18 -5.30
N SER A 4 -28.17 3.93 -4.93
CA SER A 4 -26.86 3.37 -4.56
C SER A 4 -26.99 2.44 -3.35
N LEU A 5 -26.30 1.30 -3.42
CA LEU A 5 -26.34 0.23 -2.41
C LEU A 5 -25.33 0.43 -1.28
N ILE A 6 -24.52 1.49 -1.34
CA ILE A 6 -23.50 1.79 -0.32
C ILE A 6 -23.81 3.19 0.25
N PRO A 7 -24.02 3.32 1.58
CA PRO A 7 -24.18 4.63 2.23
C PRO A 7 -22.98 5.53 1.91
N GLY A 8 -23.21 6.69 1.30
CA GLY A 8 -22.16 7.64 0.89
C GLY A 8 -21.78 7.60 -0.60
N HIS A 9 -22.19 6.57 -1.35
CA HIS A 9 -21.97 6.53 -2.80
C HIS A 9 -23.06 7.29 -3.54
N ASN A 10 -22.71 8.41 -4.16
CA ASN A 10 -23.55 9.09 -5.14
C ASN A 10 -23.25 8.52 -6.54
N ASN A 11 -24.13 7.68 -7.08
CA ASN A 11 -24.02 7.14 -8.45
C ASN A 11 -24.05 8.20 -9.57
N ASN A 12 -24.27 9.48 -9.23
CA ASN A 12 -24.23 10.62 -10.14
C ASN A 12 -22.94 11.47 -10.04
N ARG A 13 -21.97 11.10 -9.19
CA ARG A 13 -20.69 11.82 -9.08
C ARG A 13 -19.65 11.13 -9.98
N HIS A 14 -19.04 11.88 -10.88
CA HIS A 14 -17.86 11.42 -11.63
C HIS A 14 -16.68 11.43 -10.67
N LEU A 15 -15.97 10.31 -10.55
CA LEU A 15 -14.73 10.24 -9.78
C LEU A 15 -13.69 11.13 -10.44
N SER A 16 -12.99 11.94 -9.65
CA SER A 16 -11.81 12.67 -10.13
C SER A 16 -10.68 11.70 -10.48
N SER A 17 -9.72 12.12 -11.30
CA SER A 17 -8.55 11.31 -11.66
C SER A 17 -7.80 10.81 -10.43
N GLU A 18 -7.69 11.64 -9.39
CA GLU A 18 -7.08 11.33 -8.10
C GLU A 18 -7.89 10.28 -7.29
N GLU A 19 -9.23 10.29 -7.41
CA GLU A 19 -10.10 9.28 -6.81
C GLU A 19 -10.10 7.97 -7.60
N ILE A 20 -9.78 7.99 -8.90
CA ILE A 20 -9.53 6.78 -9.69
C ILE A 20 -8.18 6.16 -9.30
N GLU A 21 -7.16 7.01 -9.09
CA GLU A 21 -5.83 6.59 -8.64
C GLU A 21 -5.85 5.90 -7.28
N ASN A 22 -6.76 6.33 -6.39
CA ASN A 22 -6.83 5.82 -5.03
C ASN A 22 -8.01 4.87 -4.76
N ASN A 23 -9.03 4.78 -5.63
CA ASN A 23 -10.32 4.16 -5.23
C ASN A 23 -11.07 3.34 -6.30
N ILE A 24 -10.42 2.89 -7.38
CA ILE A 24 -10.97 1.80 -8.21
C ILE A 24 -9.89 0.74 -8.44
N GLY A 25 -10.03 -0.38 -7.75
CA GLY A 25 -9.19 -1.58 -7.84
C GLY A 25 -9.04 -2.11 -9.27
N GLY A 26 -8.04 -1.60 -9.98
CA GLY A 26 -7.76 -2.00 -11.35
C GLY A 26 -6.60 -1.28 -12.02
N LEU A 27 -5.90 -0.36 -11.36
CA LEU A 27 -4.61 0.10 -11.87
C LEU A 27 -3.59 -1.04 -11.71
N PRO A 28 -2.88 -1.43 -12.78
CA PRO A 28 -1.83 -2.43 -12.66
C PRO A 28 -0.81 -1.92 -11.66
N VAL A 29 -0.49 -2.75 -10.66
CA VAL A 29 0.70 -2.53 -9.84
C VAL A 29 1.89 -2.68 -10.78
N THR A 30 2.33 -1.55 -11.31
CA THR A 30 3.49 -1.48 -12.20
C THR A 30 4.74 -1.26 -11.37
N GLU A 31 5.86 -1.71 -11.89
CA GLU A 31 7.19 -1.48 -11.31
C GLU A 31 7.44 0.02 -11.06
N ASN A 32 7.12 0.89 -12.03
CA ASN A 32 7.25 2.34 -11.88
C ASN A 32 6.46 2.87 -10.69
N ARG A 33 5.23 2.39 -10.48
CA ARG A 33 4.42 2.84 -9.34
C ARG A 33 4.97 2.36 -8.01
N ILE A 34 5.46 1.12 -7.94
CA ILE A 34 6.14 0.61 -6.74
C ILE A 34 7.38 1.45 -6.45
N GLN A 35 8.16 1.80 -7.49
CA GLN A 35 9.34 2.65 -7.37
C GLN A 35 8.98 4.04 -6.83
N GLU A 36 7.97 4.71 -7.38
CA GLU A 36 7.52 6.01 -6.88
C GLU A 36 7.14 5.98 -5.39
N ILE A 37 6.47 4.91 -4.95
CA ILE A 37 6.11 4.74 -3.53
C ILE A 37 7.38 4.50 -2.71
N PHE A 38 8.28 3.62 -3.17
CA PHE A 38 9.51 3.31 -2.46
C PHE A 38 10.40 4.55 -2.30
N ASP A 39 10.57 5.33 -3.37
CA ASP A 39 11.35 6.57 -3.36
C ASP A 39 10.80 7.60 -2.38
N ALA A 40 9.48 7.60 -2.14
CA ALA A 40 8.86 8.45 -1.13
C ALA A 40 9.15 7.98 0.31
N LEU A 41 9.48 6.70 0.51
CA LEU A 41 9.82 6.11 1.82
C LEU A 41 11.34 6.13 2.08
N ASP A 42 12.16 5.96 1.05
CA ASP A 42 13.63 6.02 1.08
C ASP A 42 14.15 7.46 0.94
N VAL A 43 13.75 8.32 1.88
CA VAL A 43 14.01 9.78 1.86
C VAL A 43 15.50 10.12 1.87
N ASP A 44 16.34 9.28 2.48
CA ASP A 44 17.79 9.45 2.51
C ASP A 44 18.49 8.82 1.29
N HIS A 45 17.74 8.25 0.35
CA HIS A 45 18.23 7.57 -0.85
C HIS A 45 19.28 6.50 -0.53
N SER A 46 19.05 5.76 0.55
CA SER A 46 19.93 4.68 1.01
C SER A 46 19.79 3.41 0.16
N GLY A 47 18.73 3.31 -0.62
CA GLY A 47 18.30 2.10 -1.31
C GLY A 47 17.51 1.13 -0.42
N ALA A 48 17.11 1.56 0.78
CA ALA A 48 16.37 0.74 1.73
C ALA A 48 15.39 1.56 2.59
N ALA A 49 14.15 1.09 2.72
CA ALA A 49 13.16 1.69 3.61
C ALA A 49 13.17 0.99 4.98
N SER A 50 13.28 1.74 6.07
CA SER A 50 13.24 1.16 7.42
C SER A 50 11.91 0.45 7.70
N ILE A 51 11.94 -0.62 8.51
CA ILE A 51 10.73 -1.39 8.86
C ILE A 51 9.66 -0.49 9.48
N ASP A 52 10.05 0.49 10.31
CA ASP A 52 9.11 1.41 10.95
C ASP A 52 8.35 2.26 9.91
N VAL A 53 9.07 2.83 8.94
CA VAL A 53 8.45 3.62 7.86
C VAL A 53 7.53 2.74 6.99
N VAL A 54 7.92 1.50 6.71
CA VAL A 54 7.09 0.56 5.93
C VAL A 54 5.83 0.15 6.69
N LYS A 55 5.90 -0.04 8.02
CA LYS A 55 4.71 -0.33 8.87
C LYS A 55 3.75 0.85 8.89
N ASP A 56 4.26 2.07 8.99
CA ASP A 56 3.44 3.28 8.96
C ASP A 56 2.73 3.43 7.61
N PHE A 57 3.47 3.21 6.51
CA PHE A 57 2.90 3.15 5.17
C PHE A 57 1.79 2.09 5.06
N TYR A 58 2.06 0.84 5.49
CA TYR A 58 1.06 -0.23 5.46
C TYR A 58 -0.20 0.14 6.25
N THR A 59 -0.03 0.75 7.42
CA THR A 59 -1.15 1.18 8.27
C THR A 59 -1.98 2.30 7.64
N SER A 60 -1.35 3.12 6.78
CA SER A 60 -2.04 4.18 6.03
C SER A 60 -2.90 3.68 4.88
N LEU A 61 -2.69 2.43 4.42
CA LEU A 61 -3.48 1.83 3.36
C LEU A 61 -4.93 1.59 3.82
N GLU A 62 -5.86 1.68 2.86
CA GLU A 62 -7.27 1.40 3.13
C GLU A 62 -7.51 -0.12 3.18
N HIS A 63 -7.87 -0.64 4.35
CA HIS A 63 -8.06 -2.08 4.58
C HIS A 63 -9.54 -2.52 4.64
N TYR A 64 -10.47 -1.69 4.17
CA TYR A 64 -11.93 -1.97 4.14
C TYR A 64 -12.51 -2.55 5.45
N GLY A 65 -12.02 -2.05 6.59
CA GLY A 65 -12.47 -2.45 7.93
C GLY A 65 -11.74 -3.64 8.54
N LEU A 66 -10.75 -4.22 7.86
CA LEU A 66 -9.83 -5.21 8.42
C LEU A 66 -8.62 -4.51 9.05
N VAL A 67 -8.62 -4.38 10.37
CA VAL A 67 -7.47 -3.78 11.09
C VAL A 67 -6.62 -4.90 11.68
N MET A 68 -5.41 -5.06 11.15
CA MET A 68 -4.40 -5.91 11.77
C MET A 68 -3.83 -5.22 13.01
N SER A 69 -3.50 -5.98 14.04
CA SER A 69 -2.77 -5.45 15.20
C SER A 69 -1.33 -5.09 14.82
N GLU A 70 -0.70 -4.17 15.57
CA GLU A 70 0.70 -3.78 15.36
C GLU A 70 1.65 -4.97 15.30
N LYS A 71 1.44 -5.99 16.15
CA LYS A 71 2.24 -7.21 16.16
C LYS A 71 2.06 -8.05 14.89
N GLU A 72 0.85 -8.09 14.35
CA GLU A 72 0.58 -8.79 13.09
C GLU A 72 1.17 -8.04 11.90
N ILE A 73 1.12 -6.71 11.90
CA ILE A 73 1.75 -5.87 10.88
C ILE A 73 3.28 -6.05 10.91
N ASP A 74 3.91 -5.94 12.09
CA ASP A 74 5.35 -6.18 12.24
C ASP A 74 5.74 -7.58 11.76
N GLY A 75 4.99 -8.60 12.18
CA GLY A 75 5.19 -9.97 11.73
C GLY A 75 4.93 -10.17 10.22
N PHE A 76 4.06 -9.37 9.60
CA PHE A 76 3.82 -9.40 8.16
C PHE A 76 4.95 -8.74 7.38
N VAL A 77 5.33 -7.51 7.73
CA VAL A 77 6.41 -6.75 7.07
C VAL A 77 7.74 -7.49 7.18
N ARG A 78 8.07 -8.01 8.38
CA ARG A 78 9.34 -8.73 8.61
C ARG A 78 9.48 -10.05 7.84
N LYS A 79 8.41 -10.60 7.25
CA LYS A 79 8.51 -11.76 6.35
C LYS A 79 9.26 -11.43 5.05
N PHE A 80 9.29 -10.16 4.66
CA PHE A 80 9.90 -9.72 3.41
C PHE A 80 11.36 -9.25 3.60
N GLY A 81 11.77 -8.87 4.82
CA GLY A 81 13.12 -8.42 5.13
C GLY A 81 14.14 -9.56 5.28
N ASN A 82 14.66 -10.05 4.16
CA ASN A 82 15.64 -11.14 4.13
C ASN A 82 17.09 -10.64 4.15
N THR A 83 17.32 -9.47 3.58
CA THR A 83 18.65 -8.87 3.37
C THR A 83 19.09 -8.10 4.61
N HIS A 84 18.19 -7.27 5.13
CA HIS A 84 18.41 -6.49 6.34
C HIS A 84 17.26 -6.72 7.32
N LYS A 85 17.58 -6.91 8.60
CA LYS A 85 16.55 -7.20 9.62
C LYS A 85 15.65 -6.01 9.93
N GLU A 86 16.18 -4.79 9.76
CA GLU A 86 15.53 -3.54 10.17
C GLU A 86 15.17 -2.63 8.98
N ALA A 87 15.36 -3.10 7.74
CA ALA A 87 14.99 -2.36 6.54
C ALA A 87 14.64 -3.32 5.39
N LEU A 88 13.84 -2.85 4.44
CA LEU A 88 13.53 -3.54 3.19
C LEU A 88 14.27 -2.87 2.04
N THR A 89 14.92 -3.66 1.19
CA THR A 89 15.37 -3.19 -0.12
C THR A 89 14.16 -2.97 -1.05
N PHE A 90 14.38 -2.32 -2.20
CA PHE A 90 13.33 -2.14 -3.20
C PHE A 90 12.65 -3.47 -3.60
N ASP A 91 13.42 -4.52 -3.89
CA ASP A 91 12.87 -5.82 -4.31
C ASP A 91 11.99 -6.45 -3.21
N GLU A 92 12.42 -6.34 -1.95
CA GLU A 92 11.69 -6.87 -0.80
C GLU A 92 10.39 -6.10 -0.56
N PHE A 93 10.46 -4.77 -0.68
CA PHE A 93 9.29 -3.90 -0.62
C PHE A 93 8.32 -4.19 -1.79
N ALA A 94 8.82 -4.37 -3.00
CA ALA A 94 8.01 -4.70 -4.17
C ALA A 94 7.22 -6.01 -3.96
N CYS A 95 7.86 -7.04 -3.40
CA CYS A 95 7.18 -8.28 -3.03
C CYS A 95 6.06 -8.05 -2.00
N LEU A 96 6.27 -7.17 -1.02
CA LEU A 96 5.24 -6.79 -0.06
C LEU A 96 4.04 -6.14 -0.77
N ILE A 97 4.28 -5.13 -1.60
CA ILE A 97 3.22 -4.40 -2.31
C ILE A 97 2.43 -5.33 -3.23
N LEU A 98 3.11 -6.20 -3.98
CA LEU A 98 2.46 -7.18 -4.85
C LEU A 98 1.63 -8.20 -4.06
N THR A 99 2.07 -8.56 -2.85
CA THR A 99 1.29 -9.45 -1.98
C THR A 99 0.03 -8.75 -1.46
N VAL A 100 0.14 -7.47 -1.07
CA VAL A 100 -1.01 -6.69 -0.60
C VAL A 100 -2.02 -6.46 -1.72
N ALA A 101 -1.55 -6.21 -2.94
CA ALA A 101 -2.42 -5.95 -4.10
C ALA A 101 -3.16 -7.18 -4.65
N GLN A 102 -2.83 -8.39 -4.19
CA GLN A 102 -3.53 -9.62 -4.59
C GLN A 102 -4.83 -9.85 -3.80
N TRP A 103 -5.04 -9.10 -2.71
CA TRP A 103 -6.18 -9.24 -1.79
C TRP A 103 -7.31 -8.29 -2.18
#